data_AF-U9U807-F1
#
_entry.id   AF-U9U807-F1
#
_cell.length_a   1.000
_cell.length_b   1.000
_cell.length_c   1.000
_cell.angle_alpha   90.00
_cell.angle_beta   90.00
_cell.angle_gamma   90.00
#
_symmetry.space_group_name_H-M   'P 1'
#
loop_
_entity.id
_entity.type
_entity.pdbx_description
1 polymer ?
#
loop_
_entity_poly.entity_id
_entity_poly.type
_entity_poly.pdbx_seq_one_letter_code
_entity_poly.pdbx_strand_id
1 'polypeptide(L)' 'WKNHSMEYPTLSKMAKDYLAIMPTSVPCEQFFSIAGNQFSQTRNRIDANTARACLCLKSWLE' A
#
# COMPACT_ATOMS: atom_id res chain seq x y z
N TRP A 1 0.18 13.25 -16.52
CA TRP A 1 -0.68 12.36 -17.34
C TRP A 1 -2.18 12.56 -17.16
N LYS A 2 -2.70 12.82 -15.95
CA LYS A 2 -4.16 13.04 -15.75
C LYS A 2 -4.71 14.19 -16.60
N ASN A 3 -4.05 15.35 -16.60
CA ASN A 3 -4.50 16.55 -17.33
C ASN A 3 -4.43 16.38 -18.86
N HIS A 4 -3.52 15.54 -19.37
CA HIS A 4 -3.37 15.27 -20.81
C HIS A 4 -3.95 13.91 -21.22
N SER A 5 -4.84 13.34 -20.41
CA SER A 5 -5.38 12.00 -20.69
C SER A 5 -6.26 11.94 -21.93
N MET A 6 -6.91 13.04 -22.30
CA MET A 6 -7.70 13.14 -23.53
C MET A 6 -6.83 13.29 -24.78
N GLU A 7 -5.70 14.00 -24.67
CA GLU A 7 -4.77 14.25 -25.76
C GLU A 7 -3.90 13.00 -26.04
N TYR A 8 -3.54 12.26 -25.00
CA TYR A 8 -2.74 11.04 -25.08
C TYR A 8 -3.39 9.88 -24.32
N PRO A 9 -4.46 9.27 -24.85
CA PRO A 9 -5.23 8.24 -24.14
C PRO A 9 -4.41 6.98 -23.84
N THR A 10 -3.66 6.48 -24.82
CA THR A 10 -2.83 5.27 -24.64
C THR A 10 -1.64 5.54 -23.72
N LEU A 11 -0.92 6.65 -23.93
CA LEU A 11 0.27 6.97 -23.14
C LEU A 11 -0.08 7.33 -21.70
N SER A 12 -1.18 8.04 -21.47
CA SER A 12 -1.65 8.34 -20.11
C SER A 12 -2.09 7.08 -19.35
N LYS A 13 -2.57 6.04 -20.05
CA LYS A 13 -2.86 4.73 -19.47
C LYS A 13 -1.56 4.02 -19.07
N MET A 14 -0.60 3.90 -19.99
CA MET A 14 0.71 3.31 -19.68
C MET A 14 1.39 4.02 -18.51
N ALA A 15 1.34 5.35 -18.48
CA ALA A 15 1.95 6.10 -17.41
C ALA A 15 1.29 5.88 -16.04
N LYS A 16 -0.01 5.57 -15.99
CA LYS A 16 -0.66 5.13 -14.74
C LYS A 16 -0.10 3.78 -14.30
N ASP A 17 0.10 2.85 -15.22
CA ASP A 17 0.61 1.52 -14.90
C ASP A 17 2.07 1.58 -14.41
N TYR A 18 2.93 2.36 -15.07
CA TYR A 18 4.36 2.42 -14.75
C TYR A 18 4.71 3.38 -13.61
N LEU A 19 4.07 4.55 -13.53
CA LEU A 19 4.44 5.57 -12.53
C LEU A 19 3.71 5.37 -11.20
N ALA A 20 2.66 4.55 -11.14
CA ALA A 20 2.03 4.17 -9.88
C ALA A 20 2.87 3.15 -9.10
N ILE A 21 3.76 2.42 -9.77
CA ILE A 21 4.68 1.49 -9.12
C ILE A 21 5.74 2.32 -8.41
N MET A 22 5.83 2.16 -7.08
CA MET A 22 6.88 2.81 -6.32
C MET A 22 8.22 2.17 -6.66
N PRO A 23 9.28 2.98 -6.89
CA PRO A 23 10.59 2.44 -7.25
C PRO A 23 11.29 1.75 -6.07
N THR A 24 10.76 1.87 -4.85
CA THR A 24 11.38 1.37 -3.62
C THR A 24 10.41 0.55 -2.78
N SER A 25 10.96 -0.38 -1.98
CA SER A 25 10.24 -1.18 -0.98
C SER A 25 9.88 -0.39 0.29
N VAL A 26 10.32 0.87 0.42
CA VAL A 26 10.20 1.69 1.63
C VAL A 26 8.77 1.72 2.19
N PRO A 27 7.71 1.86 1.39
CA PRO A 27 6.35 1.93 1.94
C PRO A 27 5.86 0.58 2.45
N CYS A 28 6.31 -0.52 1.84
CA CYS A 28 6.09 -1.86 2.38
C CYS A 28 6.85 -2.05 3.70
N GLU A 29 8.11 -1.62 3.78
CA GLU A 29 8.92 -1.70 5.00
C GLU A 29 8.34 -0.86 6.14
N GLN A 30 7.84 0.34 5.84
CA GLN A 30 7.14 1.18 6.80
C GLN A 30 5.86 0.50 7.31
N PHE A 31 5.07 -0.08 6.39
CA PHE A 31 3.87 -0.83 6.75
C PHE A 31 4.19 -2.03 7.66
N PHE A 32 5.22 -2.81 7.32
CA PHE A 32 5.66 -3.94 8.15
C PHE A 32 6.26 -3.51 9.48
N SER A 33 6.93 -2.36 9.56
CA SER A 33 7.45 -1.81 10.81
C SER A 33 6.31 -1.41 11.75
N ILE A 34 5.28 -0.74 11.23
CA ILE A 34 4.06 -0.39 11.99
C ILE A 34 3.33 -1.65 12.45
N ALA A 35 3.20 -2.64 11.56
CA ALA A 35 2.62 -3.94 11.89
C ALA A 35 3.40 -4.64 13.00
N GLY A 36 4.73 -4.74 12.87
CA GLY A 36 5.60 -5.38 13.85
C GLY A 36 5.46 -4.75 15.22
N ASN A 37 5.46 -3.42 15.31
CA ASN A 37 5.28 -2.70 16.58
C ASN A 37 3.89 -2.98 17.21
N GLN A 38 2.83 -2.95 16.39
CA GLN A 38 1.46 -3.06 16.88
C GLN A 38 1.05 -4.49 17.29
N PHE A 39 1.58 -5.52 16.62
CA PHE A 39 1.31 -6.92 16.99
C PHE A 39 2.30 -7.46 18.00
N SER A 40 3.61 -7.18 17.86
CA SER A 40 4.64 -7.79 18.72
C SER A 40 4.74 -7.19 20.12
N GLN A 41 4.31 -5.94 20.33
CA GLN A 41 4.51 -5.25 21.61
C GLN A 41 3.22 -5.09 22.42
N THR A 42 2.07 -5.04 21.76
CA THR A 42 0.78 -4.79 22.42
C THR A 42 -0.26 -5.91 22.24
N ARG A 43 -0.15 -6.81 21.25
CA ARG A 43 -1.15 -7.88 21.01
C ARG A 43 -0.55 -9.19 20.46
N ASN A 44 0.08 -9.97 21.33
CA ASN A 44 0.77 -11.22 20.96
C ASN A 44 -0.14 -12.45 20.75
N ARG A 45 -1.47 -12.32 20.83
CA ARG A 45 -2.43 -13.45 20.75
C ARG A 45 -3.48 -13.25 19.65
N ILE A 46 -3.12 -12.62 18.54
CA ILE A 46 -3.98 -12.47 17.37
C ILE A 46 -3.61 -13.52 16.33
N ASP A 47 -4.62 -14.19 15.76
CA ASP A 47 -4.42 -15.09 14.62
C ASP A 47 -3.86 -14.32 13.41
N ALA A 48 -2.97 -14.96 12.65
CA ALA A 48 -2.29 -14.32 11.53
C ALA A 48 -3.26 -13.76 10.47
N ASN A 49 -4.39 -14.42 10.24
CA ASN A 49 -5.39 -13.94 9.28
C ASN A 49 -6.08 -12.68 9.77
N THR A 50 -6.41 -12.64 11.07
CA THR A 50 -7.03 -11.49 11.72
C THR A 50 -6.06 -10.30 11.77
N ALA A 51 -4.78 -10.53 12.05
CA ALA A 51 -3.75 -9.49 11.98
C ALA A 51 -3.65 -8.88 10.59
N ARG A 52 -3.62 -9.72 9.55
CA ARG A 52 -3.61 -9.27 8.15
C ARG A 52 -4.85 -8.46 7.79
N ALA A 53 -6.04 -8.92 8.18
CA ALA A 53 -7.28 -8.21 7.94
C ALA A 53 -7.29 -6.82 8.60
N CYS A 54 -6.84 -6.72 9.85
CA CYS A 54 -6.72 -5.43 10.55
C CYS A 54 -5.73 -4.48 9.88
N LEU A 55 -4.61 -4.99 9.39
CA LEU A 55 -3.61 -4.20 8.66
C LEU A 55 -4.13 -3.67 7.33
N CYS A 56 -4.78 -4.53 6.54
CA CYS A 56 -5.42 -4.12 5.29
C CYS A 56 -6.51 -3.07 5.55
N LEU A 57 -7.36 -3.29 6.56
CA LEU A 57 -8.40 -2.33 6.93
C LEU A 57 -7.81 -0.97 7.29
N LYS A 58 -6.70 -0.94 8.06
CA LYS A 58 -6.01 0.31 8.40
C LYS A 58 -5.45 1.00 7.15
N SER A 59 -4.79 0.27 6.26
CA SER A 59 -4.24 0.82 5.02
C SER A 59 -5.29 1.33 4.04
N TRP A 60 -6.51 0.82 4.07
CA TRP A 60 -7.59 1.26 3.18
C TRP A 60 -8.42 2.42 3.74
N LEU A 61 -8.39 2.63 5.06
CA LEU A 61 -9.08 3.75 5.71
C LEU A 61 -8.23 5.01 5.81
N GLU A 62 -6.90 4.88 5.79
CA GLU A 62 -5.95 6.00 5.57
C GLU A 62 -6.01 6.49 4.11
#